data_AF-A0A6P7YTU6-F1
#
_entry.id   AF-A0A6P7YTU6-F1
#
_cell.length_a   1.000
_cell.length_b   1.000
_cell.length_c   1.000
_cell.angle_alpha   90.00
_cell.angle_beta   90.00
_cell.angle_gamma   90.00
#
_symmetry.space_group_name_H-M   'P 1'
#
loop_
_entity.id
_entity.type
_entity.pdbx_description
1 polymer ?
#
loop_
_entity_poly.entity_id
_entity_poly.type
_entity_poly.pdbx_seq_one_letter_code
_entity_poly.pdbx_strand_id
1 'polypeptide(L)'
;MLKSCGKKLLLSLIGATFTCLVVLVVEQQQHRQVMQSEAGDAEAAGPPVWQKPDRSDDALGQAEPARAAQESPKGFTAYFSTLSRVRRETGLQESSAPAGQGTQKPPAEEIAARDVFIAVKTTKKFHRSRLDLLLDTWISRNKEETFIFTDGEDEELKKRTGNIINTNCSAAHSRQALSCKMAVEYDKFIESGRKWFCHVDDDNYVNVRTLVKLLSNYPHTQDIYIGKPSLDRPIQATERISENKMRPVHFWFATGGAGFCISRGLALKMSPWASGGHFMSTAEKIRLPDDCTIGYIIESVLGVKLIRSNLFHSHLENLQQVSKMEIHKQVTLSYGMFENKRNSILMKGAFSVEDDPSRFHSIHCLLYPETPWCPPNIVY
;
A
#
# COMPACT_ATOMS: atom_id res chain seq x y z
N MET A 1 31.03 -53.68 23.66
CA MET A 1 29.87 -53.36 22.79
C MET A 1 29.79 -51.90 22.30
N LEU A 2 30.61 -50.94 22.78
CA LEU A 2 30.47 -49.51 22.38
C LEU A 2 31.16 -49.07 21.07
N LYS A 3 32.09 -49.83 20.47
CA LYS A 3 32.80 -49.38 19.23
C LYS A 3 31.99 -49.51 17.93
N SER A 4 30.89 -50.27 17.94
CA SER A 4 30.07 -50.52 16.73
C SER A 4 28.96 -49.47 16.52
N CYS A 5 28.52 -48.80 17.59
CA CYS A 5 27.40 -47.84 17.53
C CYS A 5 27.82 -46.49 16.90
N GLY A 6 29.03 -46.00 17.22
CA GLY A 6 29.55 -44.74 16.65
C GLY A 6 29.80 -44.80 15.13
N LYS A 7 30.22 -45.96 14.60
CA LYS A 7 30.39 -46.15 13.16
C LYS A 7 29.06 -46.11 12.40
N LYS A 8 27.99 -46.68 12.98
CA LYS A 8 26.65 -46.66 12.38
C LYS A 8 26.03 -45.26 12.38
N LEU A 9 26.25 -44.49 13.44
CA LEU A 9 25.77 -43.11 13.53
C LEU A 9 26.50 -42.19 12.53
N LEU A 10 27.82 -42.36 12.38
CA LEU A 10 28.62 -41.60 11.42
C LEU A 10 28.22 -41.91 9.96
N LEU A 11 27.99 -43.19 9.65
CA LEU A 11 27.51 -43.61 8.32
C LEU A 11 26.11 -43.06 8.02
N SER A 12 25.23 -42.98 9.03
CA SER A 12 23.89 -42.39 8.87
C SER A 12 23.92 -40.88 8.64
N LEU A 13 24.81 -40.16 9.33
CA LEU A 13 25.00 -38.71 9.13
C LEU A 13 25.59 -38.39 7.76
N ILE A 14 26.57 -39.17 7.31
CA ILE A 14 27.16 -39.05 5.97
C ILE A 14 26.12 -39.39 4.89
N GLY A 15 25.29 -40.41 5.11
CA GLY A 15 24.18 -40.73 4.22
C GLY A 15 23.18 -39.59 4.10
N ALA A 16 22.74 -39.00 5.21
CA ALA A 16 21.79 -37.90 5.22
C ALA A 16 22.33 -36.64 4.53
N THR A 17 23.58 -36.28 4.75
CA THR A 17 24.21 -35.12 4.10
C THR A 17 24.43 -35.34 2.61
N PHE A 18 24.83 -36.56 2.20
CA PHE A 18 24.93 -36.92 0.78
C PHE A 18 23.57 -36.87 0.09
N THR A 19 22.51 -37.35 0.74
CA THR A 19 21.15 -37.31 0.19
C THR A 19 20.65 -35.86 0.03
N CYS A 20 20.90 -34.99 1.03
CA CYS A 20 20.60 -33.56 0.93
C CYS A 20 21.37 -32.88 -0.23
N LEU A 21 22.65 -33.19 -0.39
CA LEU A 21 23.46 -32.64 -1.48
C LEU A 21 22.95 -33.10 -2.85
N VAL A 22 22.55 -34.36 -2.99
CA VAL A 22 21.96 -34.87 -4.24
C VAL A 22 20.62 -34.18 -4.55
N VAL A 23 19.75 -34.00 -3.54
CA VAL A 23 18.47 -33.28 -3.73
C VAL A 23 18.71 -31.83 -4.16
N LEU A 24 19.65 -31.13 -3.54
CA LEU A 24 19.99 -29.75 -3.91
C LEU A 24 20.59 -29.66 -5.32
N VAL A 25 21.41 -30.62 -5.74
CA VAL A 25 21.96 -30.68 -7.10
C VAL A 25 20.86 -30.99 -8.12
N VAL A 26 19.91 -31.87 -7.79
CA VAL A 26 18.76 -32.18 -8.65
C VAL A 26 17.81 -31.00 -8.77
N GLU A 27 17.49 -30.29 -7.67
CA GLU A 27 16.71 -29.04 -7.71
C GLU A 27 17.43 -27.97 -8.53
N GLN A 28 18.74 -27.81 -8.37
CA GLN A 28 19.52 -26.86 -9.14
C GLN A 28 19.54 -27.22 -10.64
N GLN A 29 19.60 -28.51 -10.99
CA GLN A 29 19.49 -28.97 -12.38
C GLN A 29 18.09 -28.77 -12.96
N GLN A 30 17.03 -29.05 -12.20
CA GLN A 30 15.64 -28.78 -12.62
C GLN A 30 15.42 -27.28 -12.82
N HIS A 31 15.93 -26.44 -11.93
CA HIS A 31 15.83 -24.98 -12.07
C HIS A 31 16.60 -24.47 -13.31
N ARG A 32 17.72 -25.12 -13.66
CA ARG A 32 18.49 -24.83 -14.89
C ARG A 32 17.76 -25.29 -16.16
N GLN A 33 17.05 -26.42 -16.11
CA GLN A 33 16.24 -26.92 -17.24
C GLN A 33 15.01 -26.04 -17.49
N VAL A 34 14.34 -25.55 -16.44
CA VAL A 34 13.21 -24.60 -16.57
C VAL A 34 13.67 -23.27 -17.18
N MET A 35 14.84 -22.76 -16.76
CA MET A 35 15.42 -21.56 -17.36
C MET A 35 15.85 -21.76 -18.83
N GLN A 36 16.22 -22.98 -19.24
CA GLN A 36 16.56 -23.29 -20.63
C GLN A 36 15.31 -23.54 -21.50
N SER A 37 14.22 -24.10 -20.96
CA SER A 37 12.95 -24.21 -21.70
C SER A 37 12.29 -22.85 -21.92
N GLU A 38 12.32 -21.97 -20.91
CA GLU A 38 11.82 -20.58 -21.05
C GLU A 38 12.64 -19.75 -22.05
N ALA A 39 13.92 -20.07 -22.26
CA ALA A 39 14.76 -19.44 -23.27
C ALA A 39 14.54 -20.01 -24.69
N GLY A 40 14.25 -21.31 -24.82
CA GLY A 40 14.01 -21.97 -26.10
C GLY A 40 12.65 -21.64 -26.73
N ASP A 41 11.62 -21.42 -25.91
CA ASP A 41 10.28 -21.04 -26.40
C ASP A 41 10.20 -19.58 -26.89
N ALA A 42 11.19 -18.75 -26.55
CA ALA A 42 11.29 -17.36 -27.01
C ALA A 42 11.95 -17.22 -28.41
N GLU A 43 12.57 -18.28 -28.95
CA GLU A 43 13.32 -18.24 -30.23
C GLU A 43 12.51 -18.78 -31.44
N ALA A 44 11.27 -19.26 -31.25
CA ALA A 44 10.47 -19.91 -32.30
C ALA A 44 9.38 -19.03 -32.97
N ALA A 45 9.32 -17.73 -32.69
CA ALA A 45 8.35 -16.82 -33.32
C ALA A 45 9.06 -15.69 -34.08
N GLY A 46 9.42 -15.95 -35.35
CA GLY A 46 9.95 -14.93 -36.26
C GLY A 46 8.91 -13.85 -36.60
N PRO A 47 9.34 -12.61 -36.90
CA PRO A 47 8.43 -11.51 -37.21
C PRO A 47 7.86 -11.61 -38.63
N PRO A 48 6.64 -11.09 -38.90
CA PRO A 48 6.03 -11.13 -40.23
C PRO A 48 6.75 -10.17 -41.20
N VAL A 49 7.01 -10.69 -42.41
CA VAL A 49 7.56 -9.97 -43.55
C VAL A 49 6.57 -8.93 -44.05
N TRP A 50 6.95 -7.65 -44.04
CA TRP A 50 6.25 -6.57 -44.74
C TRP A 50 7.15 -6.05 -45.88
N GLN A 51 6.73 -6.28 -47.12
CA GLN A 51 7.30 -5.64 -48.30
C GLN A 51 6.84 -4.18 -48.39
N LYS A 52 7.76 -3.27 -48.71
CA LYS A 52 7.46 -1.91 -49.18
C LYS A 52 8.06 -1.71 -50.58
N PRO A 53 7.39 -0.97 -51.49
CA PRO A 53 7.92 -0.66 -52.81
C PRO A 53 8.80 0.60 -52.83
N ASP A 54 9.69 0.62 -53.83
CA ASP A 54 10.67 1.65 -54.23
C ASP A 54 10.10 3.07 -54.38
N ARG A 55 10.92 4.09 -54.03
CA ARG A 55 11.62 4.98 -55.00
C ARG A 55 12.35 6.19 -54.37
N SER A 56 13.62 6.31 -54.77
CA SER A 56 14.45 7.47 -55.19
C SER A 56 14.59 8.77 -54.35
N ASP A 57 15.88 9.09 -54.10
CA ASP A 57 16.60 10.38 -54.08
C ASP A 57 16.11 11.49 -53.11
N ASP A 58 16.92 12.28 -52.40
CA ASP A 58 18.30 12.73 -52.59
C ASP A 58 18.86 13.43 -51.29
N ALA A 59 20.18 13.65 -51.24
CA ALA A 59 20.93 14.68 -50.48
C ALA A 59 21.13 14.64 -48.92
N LEU A 60 22.35 14.24 -48.56
CA LEU A 60 23.35 14.92 -47.68
C LEU A 60 22.96 15.47 -46.29
N GLY A 61 23.57 14.89 -45.24
CA GLY A 61 23.79 15.51 -43.94
C GLY A 61 24.36 14.55 -42.89
N GLN A 62 25.67 14.62 -42.64
CA GLN A 62 26.40 13.81 -41.66
C GLN A 62 26.06 14.19 -40.20
N ALA A 63 25.78 13.20 -39.35
CA ALA A 63 26.03 13.23 -37.91
C ALA A 63 26.04 11.79 -37.33
N GLU A 64 27.03 11.48 -36.50
CA GLU A 64 27.30 10.16 -35.90
C GLU A 64 26.25 9.68 -34.86
N PRO A 65 26.17 8.36 -34.56
CA PRO A 65 25.01 7.76 -33.91
C PRO A 65 25.13 7.69 -32.39
N ALA A 66 24.12 8.20 -31.68
CA ALA A 66 23.88 7.87 -30.27
C ALA A 66 23.14 6.51 -30.16
N ARG A 67 23.81 5.54 -29.54
CA ARG A 67 23.27 4.20 -29.25
C ARG A 67 22.01 4.27 -28.39
N ALA A 68 20.89 3.81 -28.92
CA ALA A 68 19.68 3.51 -28.15
C ALA A 68 19.82 2.12 -27.52
N ALA A 69 19.87 2.06 -26.19
CA ALA A 69 19.82 0.83 -25.43
C ALA A 69 18.35 0.36 -25.30
N GLN A 70 18.07 -0.87 -25.70
CA GLN A 70 16.86 -1.61 -25.36
C GLN A 70 16.82 -1.82 -23.83
N GLU A 71 15.74 -1.37 -23.18
CA GLU A 71 15.42 -1.76 -21.80
C GLU A 71 14.13 -2.58 -21.75
N SER A 72 14.26 -3.79 -21.21
CA SER A 72 13.20 -4.71 -20.82
C SER A 72 12.69 -4.38 -19.38
N PRO A 73 11.48 -4.83 -18.98
CA PRO A 73 10.70 -4.16 -17.95
C PRO A 73 11.18 -4.50 -16.53
N LYS A 74 11.81 -3.52 -15.87
CA LYS A 74 12.19 -3.60 -14.45
C LYS A 74 11.02 -3.17 -13.57
N GLY A 75 10.74 -4.01 -12.56
CA GLY A 75 9.59 -3.91 -11.65
C GLY A 75 9.49 -2.59 -10.86
N PHE A 76 8.30 -2.40 -10.29
CA PHE A 76 7.78 -1.22 -9.58
C PHE A 76 8.80 -0.43 -8.74
N THR A 77 9.81 -1.07 -8.13
CA THR A 77 10.86 -0.41 -7.35
C THR A 77 11.75 0.55 -8.16
N ALA A 78 12.07 0.22 -9.42
CA ALA A 78 12.92 1.08 -10.26
C ALA A 78 12.20 2.35 -10.76
N TYR A 79 10.86 2.26 -10.85
CA TYR A 79 10.01 3.38 -11.24
C TYR A 79 10.01 4.48 -10.17
N PHE A 80 9.84 4.10 -8.89
CA PHE A 80 9.83 5.07 -7.78
C PHE A 80 11.18 5.76 -7.54
N SER A 81 12.31 5.07 -7.71
CA SER A 81 13.64 5.70 -7.58
C SER A 81 13.93 6.77 -8.64
N THR A 82 13.28 6.67 -9.81
CA THR A 82 13.45 7.65 -10.89
C THR A 82 12.70 8.96 -10.58
N LEU A 83 11.57 8.88 -9.87
CA LEU A 83 10.76 10.04 -9.47
C LEU A 83 11.40 10.88 -8.36
N SER A 84 12.13 10.25 -7.43
CA SER A 84 12.90 10.96 -6.38
C SER A 84 13.97 11.90 -6.97
N ARG A 85 14.50 11.56 -8.15
CA ARG A 85 15.59 12.28 -8.80
C ARG A 85 15.08 13.49 -9.60
N VAL A 86 13.93 13.38 -10.26
CA VAL A 86 13.31 14.46 -11.04
C VAL A 86 12.79 15.60 -10.13
N ARG A 87 12.34 15.28 -8.91
CA ARG A 87 11.87 16.29 -7.94
C ARG A 87 12.97 17.20 -7.39
N ARG A 88 14.26 16.83 -7.52
CA ARG A 88 15.38 17.72 -7.15
C ARG A 88 15.70 18.78 -8.20
N GLU A 89 15.22 18.62 -9.43
CA GLU A 89 15.61 19.49 -10.55
C GLU A 89 14.55 20.54 -10.90
N THR A 90 13.37 20.52 -10.28
CA THR A 90 12.27 21.48 -10.53
C THR A 90 11.85 22.19 -9.25
N GLY A 91 12.72 23.07 -8.75
CA GLY A 91 12.34 24.06 -7.74
C GLY A 91 11.43 25.11 -8.35
N LEU A 92 10.12 25.00 -8.13
CA LEU A 92 9.15 26.05 -8.46
C LEU A 92 8.80 26.84 -7.19
N GLN A 93 9.11 28.13 -7.24
CA GLN A 93 8.74 29.17 -6.28
C GLN A 93 7.23 29.21 -6.03
N GLU A 94 6.81 28.97 -4.78
CA GLU A 94 5.48 29.37 -4.30
C GLU A 94 5.55 30.81 -3.77
N SER A 95 4.69 31.66 -4.33
CA SER A 95 4.53 33.05 -3.93
C SER A 95 3.75 33.16 -2.61
N SER A 96 4.28 33.94 -1.68
CA SER A 96 3.75 34.18 -0.35
C SER A 96 2.72 35.30 -0.35
N ALA A 97 1.49 34.99 0.08
CA ALA A 97 0.51 35.98 0.53
C ALA A 97 0.33 35.89 2.06
N PRO A 98 0.11 37.00 2.78
CA PRO A 98 0.23 37.05 4.23
C PRO A 98 -0.96 36.41 4.96
N ALA A 99 -0.67 35.76 6.08
CA ALA A 99 -1.59 35.04 6.93
C ALA A 99 -2.58 35.99 7.65
N GLY A 100 -3.84 35.96 7.22
CA GLY A 100 -4.97 36.47 8.01
C GLY A 100 -5.44 35.42 9.03
N GLN A 101 -5.63 35.85 10.27
CA GLN A 101 -6.19 35.05 11.37
C GLN A 101 -7.56 34.47 10.98
N GLY A 102 -7.59 33.16 10.68
CA GLY A 102 -8.82 32.48 10.27
C GLY A 102 -9.69 32.11 11.47
N THR A 103 -10.86 32.74 11.57
CA THR A 103 -12.02 32.19 12.27
C THR A 103 -12.30 30.78 11.74
N GLN A 104 -12.20 29.75 12.58
CA GLN A 104 -12.46 28.36 12.15
C GLN A 104 -13.92 28.26 11.67
N LYS A 105 -14.09 27.93 10.38
CA LYS A 105 -15.41 27.64 9.80
C LYS A 105 -16.06 26.49 10.58
N PRO A 106 -17.37 26.56 10.89
CA PRO A 106 -18.05 25.44 11.54
C PRO A 106 -17.97 24.18 10.65
N PRO A 107 -17.98 22.97 11.25
CA PRO A 107 -17.98 21.73 10.49
C PRO A 107 -19.21 21.69 9.56
N ALA A 108 -19.06 21.07 8.39
CA ALA A 108 -20.16 20.84 7.46
C ALA A 108 -21.14 19.78 7.98
N GLU A 109 -20.63 18.84 8.80
CA GLU A 109 -21.44 17.83 9.48
C GLU A 109 -20.85 17.49 10.85
N GLU A 110 -21.71 17.37 11.86
CA GLU A 110 -21.32 16.83 13.16
C GLU A 110 -21.16 15.30 13.07
N ILE A 111 -19.93 14.84 13.25
CA ILE A 111 -19.57 13.41 13.28
C ILE A 111 -18.66 13.12 14.47
N ALA A 112 -18.68 11.88 14.93
CA ALA A 112 -17.82 11.36 15.99
C ALA A 112 -17.02 10.15 15.49
N ALA A 113 -16.08 9.65 16.31
CA ALA A 113 -15.26 8.48 15.96
C ALA A 113 -16.14 7.27 15.56
N ARG A 114 -17.22 7.00 16.31
CA ARG A 114 -18.21 5.94 16.02
C ARG A 114 -18.83 5.98 14.62
N ASP A 115 -18.82 7.14 13.95
CA ASP A 115 -19.34 7.29 12.59
C ASP A 115 -18.33 6.84 11.51
N VAL A 116 -17.09 6.56 11.90
CA VAL A 116 -16.00 6.13 11.02
C VAL A 116 -15.75 4.64 11.20
N PHE A 117 -15.65 3.93 10.08
CA PHE A 117 -15.22 2.54 9.99
C PHE A 117 -13.77 2.52 9.53
N ILE A 118 -12.85 2.11 10.41
CA ILE A 118 -11.42 2.03 10.08
C ILE A 118 -11.08 0.57 9.79
N ALA A 119 -10.78 0.27 8.53
CA ALA A 119 -10.31 -1.05 8.10
C ALA A 119 -8.78 -1.09 8.12
N VAL A 120 -8.21 -1.99 8.92
CA VAL A 120 -6.76 -2.27 8.96
C VAL A 120 -6.52 -3.58 8.24
N LYS A 121 -5.81 -3.52 7.10
CA LYS A 121 -5.43 -4.72 6.36
C LYS A 121 -4.12 -5.29 6.87
N THR A 122 -4.12 -6.58 7.21
CA THR A 122 -2.93 -7.31 7.65
C THR A 122 -2.92 -8.74 7.11
N THR A 123 -1.95 -9.51 7.55
CA THR A 123 -1.79 -10.94 7.26
C THR A 123 -1.30 -11.66 8.51
N LYS A 124 -1.58 -12.96 8.62
CA LYS A 124 -1.22 -13.76 9.80
C LYS A 124 0.24 -13.63 10.22
N LYS A 125 1.15 -13.51 9.24
CA LYS A 125 2.60 -13.36 9.51
C LYS A 125 2.97 -12.05 10.23
N PHE A 126 2.09 -11.05 10.21
CA PHE A 126 2.33 -9.72 10.79
C PHE A 126 1.50 -9.42 12.05
N HIS A 127 0.72 -10.39 12.51
CA HIS A 127 -0.05 -10.30 13.75
C HIS A 127 0.81 -9.86 14.96
N ARG A 128 2.04 -10.34 15.07
CA ARG A 128 2.93 -9.98 16.18
C ARG A 128 3.88 -8.84 15.84
N SER A 129 4.52 -8.90 14.68
CA SER A 129 5.56 -7.94 14.32
C SER A 129 5.05 -6.54 13.96
N ARG A 130 3.76 -6.40 13.62
CA ARG A 130 3.16 -5.11 13.26
C ARG A 130 1.90 -4.80 14.06
N LEU A 131 0.96 -5.74 14.10
CA LEU A 131 -0.36 -5.45 14.68
C LEU A 131 -0.32 -5.24 16.20
N ASP A 132 0.51 -5.98 16.95
CA ASP A 132 0.68 -5.74 18.39
C ASP A 132 1.06 -4.29 18.71
N LEU A 133 1.98 -3.69 17.93
CA LEU A 133 2.35 -2.28 18.05
C LEU A 133 1.13 -1.35 17.83
N LEU A 134 0.29 -1.63 16.84
CA LEU A 134 -0.89 -0.80 16.58
C LEU A 134 -1.92 -0.91 17.71
N LEU A 135 -2.09 -2.12 18.26
CA LEU A 135 -2.98 -2.42 19.39
C LEU A 135 -2.55 -1.75 20.68
N ASP A 136 -1.25 -1.64 20.92
CA ASP A 136 -0.69 -0.98 22.10
C ASP A 136 -0.70 0.55 21.95
N THR A 137 -0.79 1.05 20.70
CA THR A 137 -0.79 2.48 20.38
C THR A 137 -2.16 2.99 19.93
N TRP A 138 -2.33 3.37 18.66
CA TRP A 138 -3.48 4.17 18.21
C TRP A 138 -4.80 3.39 18.21
N ILE A 139 -4.77 2.07 18.01
CA ILE A 139 -5.97 1.23 18.08
C ILE A 139 -6.47 1.15 19.52
N SER A 140 -5.58 1.23 20.52
CA SER A 140 -5.98 1.21 21.94
C SER A 140 -7.02 2.28 22.30
N ARG A 141 -7.02 3.40 21.56
CA ARG A 141 -7.91 4.56 21.76
C ARG A 141 -9.20 4.51 20.93
N ASN A 142 -9.31 3.61 19.95
CA ASN A 142 -10.40 3.58 18.96
C ASN A 142 -10.77 2.13 18.57
N LYS A 143 -10.80 1.23 19.55
CA LYS A 143 -11.00 -0.22 19.32
C LYS A 143 -12.36 -0.52 18.67
N GLU A 144 -13.40 0.19 19.07
CA GLU A 144 -14.78 -0.02 18.60
C GLU A 144 -14.98 0.42 17.14
N GLU A 145 -14.14 1.33 16.65
CA GLU A 145 -14.15 1.86 15.28
C GLU A 145 -13.22 1.10 14.34
N THR A 146 -12.32 0.28 14.88
CA THR A 146 -11.25 -0.36 14.12
C THR A 146 -11.53 -1.84 13.90
N PHE A 147 -11.54 -2.24 12.64
CA PHE A 147 -11.78 -3.60 12.17
C PHE A 147 -10.54 -4.12 11.45
N ILE A 148 -10.02 -5.26 11.90
CA ILE A 148 -8.76 -5.84 11.42
C ILE A 148 -9.08 -6.97 10.45
N PHE A 149 -8.62 -6.85 9.21
CA PHE A 149 -8.87 -7.82 8.14
C PHE A 149 -7.60 -8.63 7.87
N THR A 150 -7.67 -9.94 8.10
CA THR A 150 -6.54 -10.85 7.98
C THR A 150 -6.86 -12.10 7.16
N ASP A 151 -5.86 -12.95 6.93
CA ASP A 151 -5.93 -14.22 6.20
C ASP A 151 -5.76 -15.45 7.09
N GLY A 152 -5.82 -15.29 8.42
CA GLY A 152 -5.86 -16.44 9.31
C GLY A 152 -6.29 -16.13 10.72
N GLU A 153 -6.81 -17.18 11.38
CA GLU A 153 -7.27 -17.13 12.76
C GLU A 153 -6.13 -16.87 13.77
N ASP A 154 -6.46 -16.12 14.81
CA ASP A 154 -5.64 -15.86 15.99
C ASP A 154 -6.54 -15.61 17.21
N GLU A 155 -6.66 -16.62 18.07
CA GLU A 155 -7.55 -16.59 19.23
C GLU A 155 -7.16 -15.56 20.28
N GLU A 156 -5.87 -15.21 20.36
CA GLU A 156 -5.42 -14.20 21.32
C GLU A 156 -5.80 -12.80 20.85
N LEU A 157 -5.60 -12.50 19.57
CA LEU A 157 -6.05 -11.24 18.98
C LEU A 157 -7.58 -11.10 19.02
N LYS A 158 -8.29 -12.19 18.80
CA LYS A 158 -9.76 -12.23 18.90
C LYS A 158 -10.23 -11.87 20.31
N LYS A 159 -9.57 -12.40 21.35
CA LYS A 159 -9.84 -12.03 22.75
C LYS A 159 -9.45 -10.58 23.08
N ARG A 160 -8.35 -10.07 22.51
CA ARG A 160 -7.86 -8.70 22.78
C ARG A 160 -8.70 -7.59 22.13
N THR A 161 -9.32 -7.86 20.98
CA THR A 161 -9.92 -6.82 20.13
C THR A 161 -11.40 -7.03 19.79
N GLY A 162 -11.89 -8.27 19.68
CA GLY A 162 -13.25 -8.59 19.22
C GLY A 162 -13.54 -8.26 17.74
N ASN A 163 -12.80 -7.33 17.13
CA ASN A 163 -13.01 -6.81 15.77
C ASN A 163 -11.98 -7.33 14.77
N ILE A 164 -11.62 -8.62 14.85
CA ILE A 164 -10.76 -9.29 13.87
C ILE A 164 -11.60 -10.16 12.93
N ILE A 165 -11.42 -9.97 11.63
CA ILE A 165 -12.13 -10.66 10.56
C ILE A 165 -11.12 -11.48 9.77
N ASN A 166 -11.26 -12.80 9.83
CA ASN A 166 -10.60 -13.68 8.87
C ASN A 166 -11.37 -13.63 7.54
N THR A 167 -10.72 -13.11 6.51
CA THR A 167 -11.30 -12.93 5.18
C THR A 167 -11.36 -14.24 4.38
N ASN A 168 -10.64 -15.29 4.82
CA ASN A 168 -10.38 -16.51 4.04
C ASN A 168 -9.74 -16.24 2.67
N CYS A 169 -9.20 -15.05 2.45
CA CYS A 169 -8.40 -14.73 1.28
C CYS A 169 -6.98 -15.31 1.41
N SER A 170 -6.27 -15.42 0.29
CA SER A 170 -4.87 -15.86 0.30
C SER A 170 -3.98 -14.92 1.13
N ALA A 171 -2.98 -15.52 1.81
CA ALA A 171 -1.92 -14.80 2.52
C ALA A 171 -0.82 -14.25 1.58
N ALA A 172 -0.92 -14.50 0.28
CA ALA A 172 0.00 -13.95 -0.71
C ALA A 172 -0.12 -12.42 -0.78
N HIS A 173 0.96 -11.76 -1.22
CA HIS A 173 0.97 -10.32 -1.51
C HIS A 173 0.74 -10.07 -3.02
N SER A 174 -0.21 -10.80 -3.61
CA SER A 174 -0.60 -10.67 -5.02
C SER A 174 -1.76 -9.70 -5.18
N ARG A 175 -1.94 -9.14 -6.39
CA ARG A 175 -3.07 -8.26 -6.72
C ARG A 175 -4.42 -8.90 -6.37
N GLN A 176 -4.59 -10.18 -6.68
CA GLN A 176 -5.81 -10.92 -6.37
C GLN A 176 -6.01 -11.08 -4.85
N ALA A 177 -4.96 -11.42 -4.11
CA ALA A 177 -5.07 -11.59 -2.66
C ALA A 177 -5.41 -10.29 -1.93
N LEU A 178 -4.77 -9.17 -2.32
CA LEU A 178 -5.04 -7.84 -1.77
C LEU A 178 -6.44 -7.36 -2.14
N SER A 179 -6.85 -7.52 -3.40
CA SER A 179 -8.20 -7.17 -3.85
C SER A 179 -9.28 -7.98 -3.14
N CYS A 180 -9.00 -9.25 -2.80
CA CYS A 180 -9.91 -10.10 -2.06
C CYS A 180 -10.14 -9.54 -0.65
N LYS A 181 -9.07 -9.16 0.06
CA LYS A 181 -9.20 -8.54 1.39
C LYS A 181 -9.95 -7.21 1.30
N MET A 182 -9.62 -6.35 0.34
CA MET A 182 -10.31 -5.08 0.11
C MET A 182 -11.81 -5.26 -0.19
N ALA A 183 -12.19 -6.31 -0.93
CA ALA A 183 -13.59 -6.63 -1.17
C ALA A 183 -14.34 -6.91 0.14
N VAL A 184 -13.72 -7.68 1.05
CA VAL A 184 -14.31 -7.99 2.36
C VAL A 184 -14.34 -6.76 3.28
N GLU A 185 -13.30 -5.91 3.24
CA GLU A 185 -13.30 -4.61 3.93
C GLU A 185 -14.48 -3.75 3.52
N TYR A 186 -14.69 -3.64 2.21
CA TYR A 186 -15.76 -2.87 1.63
C TYR A 186 -17.15 -3.42 2.01
N ASP A 187 -17.38 -4.72 1.86
CA ASP A 187 -18.67 -5.34 2.19
C ASP A 187 -18.98 -5.17 3.69
N LYS A 188 -18.00 -5.37 4.58
CA LYS A 188 -18.18 -5.15 6.02
C LYS A 188 -18.47 -3.69 6.36
N PHE A 189 -17.88 -2.75 5.65
CA PHE A 189 -18.24 -1.34 5.80
C PHE A 189 -19.69 -1.07 5.39
N ILE A 190 -20.15 -1.59 4.24
CA ILE A 190 -21.52 -1.40 3.78
C ILE A 190 -22.52 -1.94 4.82
N GLU A 191 -22.28 -3.15 5.32
CA GLU A 191 -23.05 -3.81 6.39
C GLU A 191 -23.08 -3.00 7.68
N SER A 192 -21.97 -2.33 8.04
CA SER A 192 -21.85 -1.61 9.32
C SER A 192 -22.78 -0.40 9.46
N GLY A 193 -23.31 0.14 8.35
CA GLY A 193 -24.15 1.35 8.39
C GLY A 193 -23.39 2.66 8.66
N ARG A 194 -22.06 2.62 8.90
CA ARG A 194 -21.26 3.80 9.27
C ARG A 194 -21.17 4.83 8.13
N LYS A 195 -20.93 6.09 8.51
CA LYS A 195 -20.90 7.25 7.60
C LYS A 195 -19.65 7.30 6.73
N TRP A 196 -18.52 6.83 7.24
CA TRP A 196 -17.22 6.92 6.57
C TRP A 196 -16.49 5.59 6.58
N PHE A 197 -15.96 5.19 5.42
CA PHE A 197 -15.01 4.10 5.28
C PHE A 197 -13.61 4.68 5.20
N CYS A 198 -12.68 4.23 6.03
CA CYS A 198 -11.27 4.58 5.94
C CYS A 198 -10.42 3.32 5.93
N HIS A 199 -9.63 3.16 4.87
CA HIS A 199 -8.69 2.06 4.73
C HIS A 199 -7.29 2.50 5.18
N VAL A 200 -6.57 1.62 5.88
CA VAL A 200 -5.14 1.75 6.20
C VAL A 200 -4.46 0.36 6.20
N ASP A 201 -3.15 0.33 6.00
CA ASP A 201 -2.32 -0.87 6.13
C ASP A 201 -1.79 -1.03 7.56
N ASP A 202 -1.28 -2.24 7.89
CA ASP A 202 -0.75 -2.59 9.20
C ASP A 202 0.59 -1.93 9.59
N ASP A 203 1.13 -1.05 8.73
CA ASP A 203 2.26 -0.19 9.02
C ASP A 203 1.90 1.30 9.07
N ASN A 204 0.60 1.62 9.22
CA ASN A 204 0.11 2.97 9.44
C ASN A 204 -0.23 3.29 10.91
N TYR A 205 0.00 4.54 11.31
CA TYR A 205 -0.49 5.14 12.55
C TYR A 205 -1.61 6.11 12.22
N VAL A 206 -2.76 6.01 12.89
CA VAL A 206 -3.92 6.88 12.63
C VAL A 206 -4.19 7.81 13.81
N ASN A 207 -4.17 9.12 13.55
CA ASN A 207 -4.65 10.13 14.48
C ASN A 207 -6.15 10.35 14.28
N VAL A 208 -6.97 9.53 14.95
CA VAL A 208 -8.43 9.50 14.74
C VAL A 208 -9.11 10.84 15.08
N ARG A 209 -8.61 11.61 16.06
CA ARG A 209 -9.14 12.95 16.36
C ARG A 209 -8.99 13.88 15.16
N THR A 210 -7.82 13.88 14.52
CA THR A 210 -7.55 14.68 13.33
C THR A 210 -8.31 14.15 12.12
N LEU A 211 -8.46 12.83 12.00
CA LEU A 211 -9.28 12.20 10.96
C LEU A 211 -10.74 12.68 11.03
N VAL A 212 -11.37 12.59 12.20
CA VAL A 212 -12.75 13.05 12.42
C VAL A 212 -12.88 14.55 12.10
N LYS A 213 -11.93 15.38 12.53
CA LYS A 213 -11.91 16.81 12.20
C LYS A 213 -11.77 17.08 10.71
N LEU A 214 -11.02 16.26 9.97
CA LEU A 214 -10.91 16.39 8.53
C LEU A 214 -12.23 16.03 7.85
N LEU A 215 -12.80 14.89 8.21
CA LEU A 215 -14.02 14.36 7.60
C LEU A 215 -15.25 15.21 7.90
N SER A 216 -15.31 15.87 9.07
CA SER A 216 -16.41 16.77 9.45
C SER A 216 -16.56 17.99 8.53
N ASN A 217 -15.59 18.26 7.64
CA ASN A 217 -15.69 19.32 6.62
C ASN A 217 -16.53 18.91 5.41
N TYR A 218 -17.00 17.67 5.34
CA TYR A 218 -17.76 17.15 4.21
C TYR A 218 -19.01 16.39 4.69
N PRO A 219 -20.16 16.55 4.02
CA PRO A 219 -21.33 15.72 4.30
C PRO A 219 -21.11 14.28 3.79
N HIS A 220 -21.33 13.27 4.63
CA HIS A 220 -21.13 11.86 4.28
C HIS A 220 -22.10 11.31 3.21
N THR A 221 -23.15 12.06 2.89
CA THR A 221 -24.13 11.73 1.84
C THR A 221 -23.68 12.19 0.45
N GLN A 222 -22.62 12.99 0.35
CA GLN A 222 -22.03 13.44 -0.91
C GLN A 222 -21.00 12.44 -1.45
N ASP A 223 -20.46 12.74 -2.62
CA ASP A 223 -19.47 11.90 -3.30
C ASP A 223 -18.05 12.31 -2.91
N ILE A 224 -17.58 11.82 -1.77
CA ILE A 224 -16.27 12.18 -1.21
C ILE A 224 -15.33 10.99 -1.23
N TYR A 225 -14.20 11.17 -1.91
CA TYR A 225 -13.01 10.32 -1.89
C TYR A 225 -11.80 11.18 -1.56
N ILE A 226 -11.11 10.91 -0.45
CA ILE A 226 -10.03 11.75 0.06
C ILE A 226 -8.81 10.91 0.46
N GLY A 227 -7.62 11.39 0.09
CA GLY A 227 -6.36 10.74 0.42
C GLY A 227 -5.16 11.40 -0.27
N LYS A 228 -4.00 10.76 -0.17
CA LYS A 228 -2.78 11.20 -0.84
C LYS A 228 -2.70 10.59 -2.25
N PRO A 229 -2.58 11.37 -3.33
CA PRO A 229 -2.36 10.79 -4.66
C PRO A 229 -1.02 10.05 -4.71
N SER A 230 -1.00 8.88 -5.35
CA SER A 230 0.20 8.03 -5.44
C SER A 230 1.25 8.54 -6.43
N LEU A 231 0.80 9.23 -7.46
CA LEU A 231 1.65 9.76 -8.53
C LEU A 231 1.51 11.29 -8.59
N ASP A 232 2.40 11.93 -9.33
CA ASP A 232 2.33 13.36 -9.69
C ASP A 232 1.42 13.63 -10.91
N ARG A 233 0.91 12.56 -11.53
CA ARG A 233 0.01 12.55 -12.70
C ARG A 233 -1.00 11.40 -12.59
N PRO A 234 -2.13 11.42 -13.33
CA PRO A 234 -3.02 10.27 -13.39
C PRO A 234 -2.28 9.01 -13.87
N ILE A 235 -2.61 7.84 -13.33
CA ILE A 235 -2.09 6.58 -13.85
C ILE A 235 -2.64 6.36 -15.26
N GLN A 236 -1.82 5.82 -16.14
CA GLN A 236 -2.24 5.38 -17.47
C GLN A 236 -2.41 3.86 -17.42
N ALA A 237 -3.61 3.38 -17.72
CA ALA A 237 -3.93 1.98 -17.68
C ALA A 237 -4.85 1.58 -18.84
N THR A 238 -5.16 0.28 -18.91
CA THR A 238 -6.09 -0.25 -19.91
C THR A 238 -7.15 -1.07 -19.21
N GLU A 239 -8.40 -0.84 -19.59
CA GLU A 239 -9.53 -1.66 -19.19
C GLU A 239 -9.81 -2.70 -20.28
N ARG A 240 -9.95 -3.96 -19.88
CA ARG A 240 -10.42 -5.04 -20.73
C ARG A 240 -11.95 -5.04 -20.81
N ILE A 241 -12.48 -4.65 -21.98
CA ILE A 241 -13.93 -4.68 -22.26
C ILE A 241 -14.34 -6.08 -22.74
N SER A 242 -13.54 -6.69 -23.61
CA SER A 242 -13.69 -8.07 -24.08
C SER A 242 -12.31 -8.67 -24.39
N GLU A 243 -12.24 -9.94 -24.79
CA GLU A 243 -10.95 -10.61 -25.05
C GLU A 243 -10.07 -9.87 -26.07
N ASN A 244 -10.69 -9.23 -27.05
CA ASN A 244 -9.98 -8.54 -28.15
C ASN A 244 -10.14 -7.02 -28.11
N LYS A 245 -10.77 -6.46 -27.06
CA LYS A 245 -11.03 -5.02 -26.95
C LYS A 245 -10.55 -4.47 -25.62
N MET A 246 -9.50 -3.66 -25.70
CA MET A 246 -8.95 -2.87 -24.60
C MET A 246 -9.31 -1.39 -24.78
N ARG A 247 -9.57 -0.69 -23.69
CA ARG A 247 -9.84 0.75 -23.67
C ARG A 247 -8.81 1.45 -22.78
N PRO A 248 -8.12 2.50 -23.27
CA PRO A 248 -7.23 3.29 -22.40
C PRO A 248 -8.05 4.06 -21.37
N VAL A 249 -7.56 4.09 -20.13
CA VAL A 249 -8.18 4.80 -19.01
C VAL A 249 -7.12 5.57 -18.24
N HIS A 250 -7.49 6.74 -17.73
CA HIS A 250 -6.60 7.68 -17.05
C HIS A 250 -7.30 8.21 -15.81
N PHE A 251 -6.71 8.02 -14.63
CA PHE A 251 -7.35 8.40 -13.38
C PHE A 251 -6.37 8.63 -12.24
N TRP A 252 -6.79 9.40 -11.23
CA TRP A 252 -6.07 9.45 -9.96
C TRP A 252 -6.53 8.33 -9.03
N PHE A 253 -5.65 7.93 -8.12
CA PHE A 253 -5.98 7.04 -7.02
C PHE A 253 -5.20 7.45 -5.79
N ALA A 254 -5.81 7.26 -4.61
CA ALA A 254 -5.14 7.46 -3.34
C ALA A 254 -4.25 6.26 -3.02
N THR A 255 -3.02 6.52 -2.55
CA THR A 255 -2.07 5.47 -2.16
C THR A 255 -2.64 4.64 -1.00
N GLY A 256 -2.79 3.32 -1.19
CA GLY A 256 -3.29 2.42 -0.13
C GLY A 256 -2.51 2.54 1.18
N GLY A 257 -1.18 2.47 1.11
CA GLY A 257 -0.29 2.58 2.27
C GLY A 257 -0.12 4.00 2.86
N ALA A 258 -0.81 5.01 2.34
CA ALA A 258 -1.01 6.30 3.04
C ALA A 258 -2.36 6.31 3.80
N GLY A 259 -3.26 5.38 3.48
CA GLY A 259 -4.65 5.42 3.84
C GLY A 259 -5.49 6.37 2.99
N PHE A 260 -6.78 6.07 2.91
CA PHE A 260 -7.78 6.88 2.21
C PHE A 260 -9.14 6.73 2.87
N CYS A 261 -10.04 7.67 2.61
CA CYS A 261 -11.42 7.60 3.09
C CYS A 261 -12.44 7.84 1.97
N ILE A 262 -13.57 7.15 2.09
CA ILE A 262 -14.72 7.19 1.19
C ILE A 262 -15.97 7.44 2.04
N SER A 263 -16.76 8.42 1.63
CA SER A 263 -18.08 8.70 2.21
C SER A 263 -19.08 7.58 1.92
N ARG A 264 -20.04 7.35 2.82
CA ARG A 264 -21.10 6.33 2.61
C ARG A 264 -21.89 6.58 1.32
N GLY A 265 -22.21 7.84 1.00
CA GLY A 265 -22.91 8.18 -0.24
C GLY A 265 -22.19 7.68 -1.48
N LEU A 266 -20.88 7.93 -1.56
CA LEU A 266 -20.05 7.43 -2.66
C LEU A 266 -19.94 5.90 -2.65
N ALA A 267 -19.69 5.30 -1.49
CA ALA A 267 -19.59 3.85 -1.40
C ALA A 267 -20.88 3.17 -1.89
N LEU A 268 -22.06 3.62 -1.47
CA LEU A 268 -23.31 3.04 -1.98
C LEU A 268 -23.42 3.07 -3.52
N LYS A 269 -22.86 4.10 -4.18
CA LYS A 269 -22.78 4.18 -5.66
C LYS A 269 -21.72 3.26 -6.26
N MET A 270 -20.65 2.95 -5.54
CA MET A 270 -19.61 2.00 -5.96
C MET A 270 -20.08 0.54 -5.91
N SER A 271 -21.13 0.22 -5.18
CA SER A 271 -21.60 -1.15 -4.93
C SER A 271 -21.74 -2.05 -6.17
N PRO A 272 -22.22 -1.59 -7.35
CA PRO A 272 -22.29 -2.42 -8.55
C PRO A 272 -20.93 -2.95 -9.05
N TRP A 273 -19.81 -2.33 -8.64
CA TRP A 273 -18.45 -2.71 -9.02
C TRP A 273 -17.61 -3.21 -7.85
N ALA A 274 -18.02 -2.94 -6.61
CA ALA A 274 -17.23 -3.20 -5.41
C ALA A 274 -17.87 -4.23 -4.46
N SER A 275 -19.19 -4.29 -4.35
CA SER A 275 -19.85 -5.17 -3.37
C SER A 275 -20.10 -6.58 -3.91
N GLY A 276 -20.31 -7.56 -3.03
CA GLY A 276 -20.82 -8.87 -3.41
C GLY A 276 -19.85 -9.65 -4.32
N GLY A 277 -18.55 -9.46 -4.12
CA GLY A 277 -17.50 -10.08 -4.93
C GLY A 277 -17.18 -9.38 -6.25
N HIS A 278 -17.92 -8.34 -6.65
CA HIS A 278 -17.65 -7.61 -7.89
C HIS A 278 -16.31 -6.88 -7.90
N PHE A 279 -15.77 -6.50 -6.73
CA PHE A 279 -14.46 -5.85 -6.64
C PHE A 279 -13.36 -6.66 -7.31
N MET A 280 -13.36 -7.99 -7.11
CA MET A 280 -12.38 -8.90 -7.71
C MET A 280 -12.48 -8.93 -9.23
N SER A 281 -13.69 -9.01 -9.77
CA SER A 281 -13.91 -8.96 -11.22
C SER A 281 -13.50 -7.62 -11.81
N THR A 282 -13.75 -6.52 -11.10
CA THR A 282 -13.34 -5.17 -11.51
C THR A 282 -11.82 -5.03 -11.50
N ALA A 283 -11.14 -5.51 -10.46
CA ALA A 283 -9.68 -5.52 -10.37
C ALA A 283 -9.04 -6.31 -11.52
N GLU A 284 -9.59 -7.47 -11.89
CA GLU A 284 -9.08 -8.27 -13.01
C GLU A 284 -9.29 -7.61 -14.38
N LYS A 285 -10.34 -6.79 -14.56
CA LYS A 285 -10.55 -6.04 -15.82
C LYS A 285 -9.43 -5.05 -16.12
N ILE A 286 -8.91 -4.39 -15.10
CA ILE A 286 -7.85 -3.38 -15.25
C ILE A 286 -6.46 -3.92 -14.92
N ARG A 287 -6.38 -5.09 -14.26
CA ARG A 287 -5.15 -5.76 -13.85
C ARG A 287 -4.24 -4.89 -12.98
N LEU A 288 -4.82 -4.05 -12.13
CA LEU A 288 -4.09 -3.19 -11.19
C LEU A 288 -4.27 -3.66 -9.74
N PRO A 289 -3.47 -3.12 -8.80
CA PRO A 289 -3.69 -3.31 -7.36
C PRO A 289 -5.06 -2.83 -6.87
N ASP A 290 -5.37 -3.15 -5.62
CA ASP A 290 -6.63 -2.85 -4.95
C ASP A 290 -6.89 -1.34 -4.79
N ASP A 291 -5.88 -0.56 -4.40
CA ASP A 291 -6.00 0.90 -4.31
C ASP A 291 -6.27 1.58 -5.67
N CYS A 292 -5.62 1.10 -6.72
CA CYS A 292 -5.88 1.49 -8.10
C CYS A 292 -7.30 1.09 -8.55
N THR A 293 -7.81 -0.06 -8.08
CA THR A 293 -9.18 -0.50 -8.39
C THR A 293 -10.22 0.41 -7.74
N ILE A 294 -9.98 0.86 -6.50
CA ILE A 294 -10.80 1.88 -5.85
C ILE A 294 -10.80 3.18 -6.67
N GLY A 295 -9.62 3.69 -7.02
CA GLY A 295 -9.49 4.90 -7.84
C GLY A 295 -10.14 4.76 -9.22
N TYR A 296 -10.02 3.60 -9.86
CA TYR A 296 -10.66 3.30 -11.13
C TYR A 296 -12.18 3.40 -11.06
N ILE A 297 -12.80 2.73 -10.08
CA ILE A 297 -14.26 2.78 -9.88
C ILE A 297 -14.70 4.23 -9.64
N ILE A 298 -14.00 4.96 -8.78
CA ILE A 298 -14.43 6.31 -8.36
C ILE A 298 -14.21 7.34 -9.48
N GLU A 299 -13.01 7.42 -10.05
CA GLU A 299 -12.67 8.47 -11.02
C GLU A 299 -13.09 8.11 -12.44
N SER A 300 -12.82 6.89 -12.91
CA SER A 300 -13.07 6.50 -14.30
C SER A 300 -14.51 6.08 -14.55
N VAL A 301 -15.13 5.39 -13.59
CA VAL A 301 -16.50 4.87 -13.76
C VAL A 301 -17.54 5.86 -13.23
N LEU A 302 -17.35 6.39 -12.02
CA LEU A 302 -18.31 7.31 -11.38
C LEU A 302 -18.03 8.79 -11.65
N GLY A 303 -16.85 9.16 -12.18
CA GLY A 303 -16.51 10.54 -12.51
C GLY A 303 -16.27 11.45 -11.29
N VAL A 304 -16.01 10.86 -10.11
CA VAL A 304 -15.78 11.60 -8.86
C VAL A 304 -14.28 11.81 -8.69
N LYS A 305 -13.85 13.05 -8.40
CA LYS A 305 -12.43 13.40 -8.27
C LYS A 305 -11.89 13.09 -6.88
N LEU A 306 -10.67 12.57 -6.82
CA LEU A 306 -9.88 12.45 -5.60
C LEU A 306 -9.61 13.84 -5.01
N ILE A 307 -10.10 14.04 -3.79
CA ILE A 307 -9.70 15.18 -2.96
C ILE A 307 -8.31 14.88 -2.41
N ARG A 308 -7.34 15.66 -2.86
CA ARG A 308 -5.95 15.53 -2.45
C ARG A 308 -5.77 16.08 -1.04
N SER A 309 -5.18 15.29 -0.15
CA SER A 309 -4.86 15.71 1.21
C SER A 309 -3.40 15.41 1.52
N ASN A 310 -2.70 16.43 2.02
CA ASN A 310 -1.31 16.32 2.50
C ASN A 310 -1.22 15.85 3.96
N LEU A 311 -2.35 15.45 4.56
CA LEU A 311 -2.40 14.92 5.92
C LEU A 311 -2.26 13.40 5.98
N PHE A 312 -2.26 12.72 4.83
CA PHE A 312 -2.07 11.29 4.71
C PHE A 312 -0.65 11.00 4.23
N HIS A 313 0.06 10.10 4.93
CA HIS A 313 1.47 9.85 4.66
C HIS A 313 1.80 8.35 4.52
N SER A 314 2.57 8.01 3.48
CA SER A 314 3.04 6.66 3.20
C SER A 314 4.55 6.55 3.38
N HIS A 315 5.06 5.37 3.75
CA HIS A 315 6.49 5.10 3.72
C HIS A 315 7.10 5.13 2.30
N LEU A 316 6.31 5.34 1.25
CA LEU A 316 6.77 5.58 -0.11
C LEU A 316 7.11 7.05 -0.40
N GLU A 317 6.97 7.95 0.58
CA GLU A 317 7.45 9.33 0.50
C GLU A 317 8.54 9.60 1.55
N ASN A 318 9.25 10.71 1.43
CA ASN A 318 10.28 11.05 2.41
C ASN A 318 9.67 11.53 3.74
N LEU A 319 9.42 10.60 4.66
CA LEU A 319 8.79 10.89 5.96
C LEU A 319 9.64 11.81 6.85
N GLN A 320 10.93 11.94 6.59
CA GLN A 320 11.79 12.88 7.31
C GLN A 320 11.46 14.35 7.00
N GLN A 321 10.73 14.62 5.91
CA GLN A 321 10.27 15.96 5.55
C GLN A 321 9.00 16.38 6.30
N VAL A 322 8.29 15.44 6.94
CA VAL A 322 7.12 15.77 7.74
C VAL A 322 7.57 16.56 8.97
N SER A 323 7.07 17.79 9.10
CA SER A 323 7.44 18.67 10.20
C SER A 323 7.03 18.07 11.54
N LYS A 324 7.98 18.01 12.48
CA LYS A 324 7.75 17.51 13.85
C LYS A 324 6.66 18.29 14.56
N MET A 325 6.66 19.62 14.37
CA MET A 325 5.67 20.51 14.96
C MET A 325 4.26 20.25 14.44
N GLU A 326 4.13 19.63 13.26
CA GLU A 326 2.85 19.38 12.61
C GLU A 326 2.37 17.93 12.77
N ILE A 327 3.11 17.04 13.49
CA ILE A 327 2.73 15.63 13.68
C ILE A 327 1.29 15.50 14.20
N HIS A 328 0.91 16.34 15.18
CA HIS A 328 -0.44 16.35 15.75
C HIS A 328 -1.56 16.73 14.78
N LYS A 329 -1.22 17.34 13.63
CA LYS A 329 -2.16 17.71 12.57
C LYS A 329 -2.21 16.70 11.43
N GLN A 330 -1.34 15.68 11.41
CA GLN A 330 -1.39 14.64 10.40
C GLN A 330 -2.48 13.63 10.74
N VAL A 331 -3.12 13.07 9.71
CA VAL A 331 -4.18 12.05 9.83
C VAL A 331 -3.56 10.66 9.89
N THR A 332 -2.68 10.33 8.95
CA THR A 332 -1.93 9.07 8.96
C THR A 332 -0.44 9.33 8.89
N LEU A 333 0.32 8.45 9.53
CA LEU A 333 1.77 8.33 9.38
C LEU A 333 2.09 6.87 9.03
N SER A 334 3.29 6.59 8.57
CA SER A 334 3.71 5.23 8.21
C SER A 334 5.15 4.98 8.66
N TYR A 335 5.61 3.73 8.54
CA TYR A 335 7.01 3.37 8.59
C TYR A 335 7.27 2.22 7.61
N GLY A 336 8.51 2.08 7.16
CA GLY A 336 8.87 1.01 6.25
C GLY A 336 10.25 1.18 5.66
N MET A 337 10.44 0.59 4.48
CA MET A 337 11.67 0.73 3.70
C MET A 337 11.39 1.61 2.49
N PHE A 338 12.24 2.62 2.27
CA PHE A 338 12.24 3.46 1.08
C PHE A 338 13.66 3.52 0.54
N GLU A 339 13.85 3.18 -0.74
CA GLU A 339 15.18 3.13 -1.38
C GLU A 339 16.21 2.32 -0.56
N ASN A 340 15.79 1.17 -0.03
CA ASN A 340 16.58 0.28 0.85
C ASN A 340 17.05 0.91 2.18
N LYS A 341 16.45 2.02 2.59
CA LYS A 341 16.69 2.67 3.88
C LYS A 341 15.43 2.64 4.71
N ARG A 342 15.61 2.54 6.03
CA ARG A 342 14.52 2.72 6.99
C ARG A 342 13.93 4.12 6.80
N ASN A 343 12.62 4.16 6.62
CA ASN A 343 11.86 5.37 6.46
C ASN A 343 10.79 5.46 7.56
N SER A 344 10.91 6.49 8.39
CA SER A 344 10.02 6.77 9.51
C SER A 344 10.12 8.25 9.85
N ILE A 345 9.17 8.75 10.64
CA ILE A 345 9.17 10.15 11.10
C ILE A 345 10.41 10.42 11.95
N LEU A 346 11.16 11.47 11.62
CA LEU A 346 12.34 11.84 12.40
C LEU A 346 11.91 12.61 13.66
N MET A 347 11.82 11.94 14.81
CA MET A 347 11.54 12.60 16.08
C MET A 347 12.49 12.14 17.19
N LYS A 348 12.75 13.07 18.12
CA LYS A 348 13.41 12.74 19.38
C LYS A 348 12.33 12.27 20.36
N GLY A 349 12.72 11.64 21.44
CA GLY A 349 11.78 11.10 22.41
C GLY A 349 12.47 10.19 23.39
N ALA A 350 11.67 9.54 24.22
CA ALA A 350 12.18 8.67 25.27
C ALA A 350 12.73 7.34 24.74
N PHE A 351 12.30 6.92 23.54
CA PHE A 351 12.63 5.61 22.99
C PHE A 351 13.78 5.71 21.98
N SER A 352 14.81 4.87 22.16
CA SER A 352 15.91 4.70 21.20
C SER A 352 15.39 4.16 19.87
N VAL A 353 16.14 4.37 18.77
CA VAL A 353 15.75 3.89 17.41
C VAL A 353 15.60 2.38 17.36
N GLU A 354 16.34 1.70 18.22
CA GLU A 354 16.35 0.25 18.42
C GLU A 354 15.05 -0.22 19.12
N ASP A 355 14.58 0.52 20.13
CA ASP A 355 13.39 0.16 20.91
C ASP A 355 12.07 0.55 20.24
N ASP A 356 12.04 1.64 19.47
CA ASP A 356 10.83 2.12 18.77
C ASP A 356 11.10 2.33 17.26
N PRO A 357 11.41 1.27 16.53
CA PRO A 357 11.83 1.35 15.14
C PRO A 357 10.87 2.14 14.22
N SER A 358 9.56 1.99 14.41
CA SER A 358 8.53 2.69 13.63
C SER A 358 8.36 4.16 14.02
N ARG A 359 8.82 4.53 15.23
CA ARG A 359 8.54 5.80 15.91
C ARG A 359 7.10 5.91 16.43
N PHE A 360 6.30 4.84 16.37
CA PHE A 360 4.89 4.88 16.74
C PHE A 360 4.69 4.99 18.25
N HIS A 361 5.56 4.41 19.09
CA HIS A 361 5.49 4.67 20.54
C HIS A 361 5.79 6.15 20.85
N SER A 362 6.80 6.72 20.20
CA SER A 362 7.16 8.14 20.34
C SER A 362 6.04 9.06 19.88
N ILE A 363 5.44 8.80 18.71
CA ILE A 363 4.27 9.53 18.21
C ILE A 363 3.10 9.37 19.17
N HIS A 364 2.85 8.17 19.69
CA HIS A 364 1.76 7.92 20.61
C HIS A 364 1.92 8.73 21.90
N CYS A 365 3.09 8.73 22.51
CA CYS A 365 3.35 9.51 23.72
C CYS A 365 3.33 11.03 23.49
N LEU A 366 3.67 11.49 22.29
CA LEU A 366 3.49 12.90 21.92
C LEU A 366 1.99 13.28 21.89
N LEU A 367 1.12 12.40 21.37
CA LEU A 367 -0.31 12.69 21.21
C LEU A 367 -1.13 12.38 22.48
N TYR A 368 -0.69 11.40 23.27
CA TYR A 368 -1.36 10.88 24.45
C TYR A 368 -0.33 10.70 25.59
N PRO A 369 0.22 11.80 26.13
CA PRO A 369 1.24 11.75 27.18
C PRO A 369 0.73 11.14 28.48
N GLU A 370 -0.58 11.03 28.66
CA GLU A 370 -1.21 10.40 29.82
C GLU A 370 -1.19 8.86 29.79
N THR A 371 -0.78 8.26 28.67
CA THR A 371 -0.72 6.79 28.54
C THR A 371 0.29 6.21 29.55
N PRO A 372 -0.09 5.24 30.41
CA PRO A 372 0.72 4.86 31.59
C PRO A 372 2.15 4.39 31.33
N TRP A 373 2.41 3.80 30.17
CA TRP A 373 3.75 3.32 29.79
C TRP A 373 4.61 4.41 29.12
N CYS A 374 4.06 5.59 28.86
CA CYS A 374 4.82 6.72 28.33
C CYS A 374 5.75 7.29 29.41
N PRO A 375 7.05 7.46 29.12
CA PRO A 375 7.99 8.04 30.07
C PRO A 375 7.62 9.49 30.45
N PRO A 376 7.58 9.84 31.74
CA PRO A 376 7.22 11.18 32.18
C PRO A 376 8.33 12.20 31.89
N ASN A 377 7.95 13.47 31.75
CA ASN A 377 8.86 14.61 31.60
C ASN A 377 9.78 14.58 30.36
N ILE A 378 9.34 13.93 29.29
CA ILE A 378 10.07 13.90 28.02
C ILE A 378 9.47 14.88 27.02
N VAL A 379 10.34 15.65 26.36
CA VAL A 379 9.98 16.51 25.23
C VAL A 379 10.15 15.70 23.95
N TYR A 380 9.05 15.48 23.24
CA TYR A 380 8.98 14.72 21.99
C TYR A 380 8.99 15.64 20.75
#